data_AF-A0A2W2ES21-F1
#
_entry.id   AF-A0A2W2ES21-F1
#
_cell.length_a   1.000
_cell.length_b   1.000
_cell.length_c   1.000
_cell.angle_alpha   90.00
_cell.angle_beta   90.00
_cell.angle_gamma   90.00
#
_symmetry.space_group_name_H-M   'P 1'
#
loop_
_entity.id
_entity.type
_entity.pdbx_description
1 polymer ?
#
loop_
_entity_poly.entity_id
_entity_poly.type
_entity_poly.pdbx_seq_one_letter_code
_entity_poly.pdbx_strand_id
1 'polypeptide(L)'
;MFTAMRIAAAAGAVALLPAALPARPAAAGHLRCDTFVHAQDSRLGIASCANPTDRTWMFRAVVVCGRAPDVMGGWVTVLPGRHGESQGYCGGRSTTGVSAVGVDERPA
;
A
#
# COMPACT_ATOMS: atom_id res chain seq x y z
N MET A 1 -5.10 52.89 -42.35
CA MET A 1 -6.08 52.20 -41.47
C MET A 1 -5.67 50.74 -41.41
N PHE A 2 -5.04 50.31 -40.33
CA PHE A 2 -4.48 48.95 -40.20
C PHE A 2 -5.39 48.11 -39.30
N THR A 3 -6.04 47.10 -39.88
CA THR A 3 -6.85 46.13 -39.16
C THR A 3 -5.91 45.07 -38.56
N ALA A 4 -5.74 45.10 -37.23
CA ALA A 4 -4.83 44.21 -36.52
C ALA A 4 -5.38 42.78 -36.45
N MET A 5 -4.61 41.86 -37.02
CA MET A 5 -4.76 40.41 -36.95
C MET A 5 -4.50 39.94 -35.50
N ARG A 6 -5.50 39.31 -34.87
CA ARG A 6 -5.32 38.62 -33.59
C ARG A 6 -5.39 37.12 -33.83
N ILE A 7 -4.22 36.48 -33.94
CA ILE A 7 -4.11 35.03 -33.85
C ILE A 7 -3.85 34.66 -32.40
N ALA A 8 -4.71 33.78 -31.90
CA ALA A 8 -4.82 33.35 -30.52
C ALA A 8 -3.54 32.65 -30.01
N ALA A 9 -3.23 32.91 -28.74
CA ALA A 9 -2.20 32.21 -27.99
C ALA A 9 -2.61 30.75 -27.75
N ALA A 10 -1.89 29.80 -28.33
CA ALA A 10 -1.97 28.39 -27.96
C ALA A 10 -1.04 28.16 -26.76
N ALA A 11 -1.58 28.33 -25.55
CA ALA A 11 -0.92 27.91 -24.32
C ALA A 11 -0.90 26.37 -24.29
N GLY A 12 0.26 25.79 -24.60
CA GLY A 12 0.52 24.36 -24.40
C GLY A 12 0.57 24.04 -22.91
N ALA A 13 -0.56 23.64 -22.34
CA ALA A 13 -0.61 23.04 -21.01
C ALA A 13 -0.05 21.61 -21.11
N VAL A 14 1.24 21.46 -20.80
CA VAL A 14 1.85 20.14 -20.61
C VAL A 14 1.29 19.57 -19.31
N ALA A 15 0.26 18.73 -19.42
CA ALA A 15 -0.27 17.99 -18.29
C ALA A 15 0.81 17.01 -17.80
N LEU A 16 1.51 17.38 -16.73
CA LEU A 16 2.38 16.49 -15.98
C LEU A 16 1.49 15.47 -15.26
N LEU A 17 1.25 14.33 -15.92
CA LEU A 17 0.67 13.16 -15.29
C LEU A 17 1.63 12.70 -14.17
N PRO A 18 1.19 12.61 -12.90
CA PRO A 18 2.00 11.96 -11.89
C PRO A 18 2.06 10.47 -12.25
N ALA A 19 3.22 10.01 -12.68
CA ALA A 19 3.49 8.58 -12.77
C ALA A 19 3.32 8.00 -11.37
N ALA A 20 2.21 7.30 -11.13
CA ALA A 20 2.00 6.53 -9.92
C ALA A 20 3.08 5.45 -9.89
N LEU A 21 4.13 5.70 -9.10
CA LEU A 21 5.14 4.69 -8.80
C LEU A 21 4.44 3.51 -8.14
N PRO A 22 4.69 2.27 -8.59
CA PRO A 22 4.15 1.11 -7.90
C PRO A 22 4.69 1.13 -6.47
N ALA A 23 3.79 1.20 -5.49
CA ALA A 23 4.14 1.08 -4.09
C ALA A 23 4.81 -0.28 -3.90
N ARG A 24 6.14 -0.28 -3.70
CA ARG A 24 6.84 -1.50 -3.32
C ARG A 24 6.31 -1.91 -1.95
N PRO A 25 5.94 -3.18 -1.75
CA PRO A 25 5.56 -3.65 -0.43
C PRO A 25 6.72 -3.36 0.52
N ALA A 26 6.46 -2.52 1.53
CA ALA A 26 7.43 -2.23 2.56
C ALA A 26 7.81 -3.55 3.25
N ALA A 27 9.10 -3.76 3.49
CA ALA A 27 9.61 -4.92 4.18
C ALA A 27 9.91 -4.52 5.62
N ALA A 28 9.49 -5.36 6.58
CA ALA A 28 9.84 -5.18 7.98
C ALA A 28 11.37 -5.28 8.16
N GLY A 29 11.97 -4.28 8.78
CA GLY A 29 13.39 -4.23 9.12
C GLY A 29 13.68 -4.71 10.56
N HIS A 30 12.70 -4.56 11.46
CA HIS A 30 12.83 -4.91 12.88
C HIS A 30 11.96 -6.11 13.25
N LEU A 31 10.72 -6.17 12.76
CA LEU A 31 9.86 -7.33 12.95
C LEU A 31 10.23 -8.44 11.97
N ARG A 32 9.98 -9.69 12.38
CA ARG A 32 10.04 -10.87 11.49
C ARG A 32 8.64 -11.12 10.98
N CYS A 33 8.41 -10.90 9.69
CA CYS A 33 7.07 -10.97 9.11
C CYS A 33 6.99 -11.97 7.97
N ASP A 34 5.91 -12.73 7.99
CA ASP A 34 5.45 -13.56 6.89
C ASP A 34 4.23 -12.89 6.27
N THR A 35 4.26 -12.66 4.96
CA THR A 35 3.14 -12.07 4.23
C THR A 35 2.60 -13.05 3.21
N PHE A 36 1.28 -13.17 3.15
CA PHE A 36 0.62 -14.16 2.31
C PHE A 36 -0.79 -13.72 1.90
N VAL A 37 -1.27 -14.32 0.82
CA VAL A 37 -2.66 -14.24 0.39
C VAL A 37 -3.41 -15.40 1.02
N HIS A 38 -4.61 -15.14 1.54
CA HIS A 38 -5.41 -16.19 2.17
C HIS A 38 -5.76 -17.30 1.16
N ALA A 39 -5.52 -18.56 1.51
CA ALA A 39 -5.59 -19.68 0.58
C ALA A 39 -6.99 -19.91 -0.03
N GLN A 40 -8.05 -19.57 0.71
CA GLN A 40 -9.44 -19.71 0.27
C GLN A 40 -10.07 -18.39 -0.15
N ASP A 41 -9.38 -17.26 0.05
CA ASP A 41 -9.88 -15.93 -0.31
C ASP A 41 -8.76 -15.09 -0.92
N SER A 42 -8.70 -15.07 -2.24
CA SER A 42 -7.69 -14.33 -2.98
C SER A 42 -7.78 -12.82 -2.81
N ARG A 43 -8.81 -12.28 -2.15
CA ARG A 43 -8.96 -10.85 -1.84
C ARG A 43 -8.45 -10.46 -0.46
N LEU A 44 -8.11 -11.44 0.39
CA LEU A 44 -7.62 -11.19 1.73
C LEU A 44 -6.10 -11.32 1.80
N GLY A 45 -5.42 -10.21 2.08
CA GLY A 45 -3.98 -10.16 2.30
C GLY A 45 -3.67 -10.11 3.79
N ILE A 46 -2.70 -10.92 4.23
CA ILE A 46 -2.37 -11.10 5.63
C ILE A 46 -0.87 -10.87 5.84
N ALA A 47 -0.55 -10.09 6.87
CA ALA A 47 0.80 -9.95 7.40
C ALA A 47 0.81 -10.47 8.84
N SER A 48 1.58 -11.52 9.08
CA SER A 48 1.83 -12.07 10.41
C SER A 48 3.23 -11.71 10.84
N CYS A 49 3.39 -11.03 11.96
CA CYS A 49 4.68 -10.53 12.42
C CYS A 49 4.98 -10.93 13.85
N ALA A 50 6.22 -11.37 14.09
CA ALA A 50 6.79 -11.58 15.40
C ALA A 50 7.77 -10.44 15.75
N ASN A 51 7.80 -10.05 17.02
CA ASN A 51 8.71 -9.05 17.54
C ASN A 51 9.87 -9.72 18.31
N PRO A 52 11.02 -9.97 17.67
CA PRO A 52 12.20 -10.52 18.33
C PRO A 52 13.00 -9.47 19.12
N THR A 53 12.58 -8.20 19.09
CA THR A 53 13.32 -7.10 19.71
C THR A 53 12.96 -6.94 21.19
N ASP A 54 13.68 -6.06 21.88
CA ASP A 54 13.48 -5.66 23.28
C ASP A 54 12.51 -4.48 23.44
N ARG A 55 11.97 -3.93 22.33
CA ARG A 55 11.09 -2.77 22.32
C ARG A 55 9.72 -3.12 21.78
N THR A 56 8.70 -2.37 22.18
CA THR A 56 7.35 -2.50 21.60
C THR A 56 7.33 -1.85 20.22
N TRP A 57 6.76 -2.57 19.25
CA TRP A 57 6.58 -2.11 17.89
C TRP A 57 5.11 -2.18 17.51
N MET A 58 4.73 -1.43 16.49
CA MET A 58 3.44 -1.60 15.83
C MET A 58 3.63 -1.77 14.33
N PHE A 59 2.77 -2.56 13.72
CA PHE A 59 2.81 -2.82 12.28
C PHE A 59 1.42 -2.91 11.68
N ARG A 60 1.32 -2.79 10.36
CA ARG A 60 0.10 -3.07 9.59
C ARG A 60 0.42 -3.68 8.23
N ALA A 61 -0.53 -4.46 7.72
CA ALA A 61 -0.48 -4.96 6.36
C ALA A 61 -0.68 -3.83 5.35
N VAL A 62 0.12 -3.83 4.28
CA VAL A 62 -0.06 -2.99 3.08
C VAL A 62 -0.41 -3.93 1.94
N VAL A 63 -1.67 -3.95 1.53
CA VAL A 63 -2.20 -4.95 0.59
C VAL A 63 -2.40 -4.31 -0.77
N VAL A 64 -1.70 -4.83 -1.78
CA VAL A 64 -1.81 -4.38 -3.17
C VAL A 64 -2.94 -5.13 -3.85
N CYS A 65 -3.95 -4.39 -4.32
CA CYS A 65 -5.24 -4.95 -4.74
C CYS A 65 -5.41 -5.09 -6.27
N GLY A 66 -4.28 -5.18 -6.98
CA GLY A 66 -4.22 -5.39 -8.42
C GLY A 66 -4.88 -4.25 -9.20
N ARG A 67 -6.12 -4.47 -9.66
CA ARG A 67 -6.93 -3.45 -10.37
C ARG A 67 -7.82 -2.59 -9.48
N ALA A 68 -7.90 -2.90 -8.19
CA ALA A 68 -8.62 -2.10 -7.21
C ALA A 68 -7.65 -1.24 -6.40
N PRO A 69 -8.14 -0.17 -5.74
CA PRO A 69 -7.32 0.61 -4.82
C PRO A 69 -6.70 -0.27 -3.73
N ASP A 70 -5.42 -0.04 -3.47
CA ASP A 70 -4.67 -0.70 -2.40
C ASP A 70 -5.27 -0.35 -1.04
N VAL A 71 -5.15 -1.28 -0.08
CA VAL A 71 -5.73 -1.12 1.25
C VAL A 71 -4.68 -1.32 2.33
N MET A 72 -4.88 -0.63 3.45
CA MET A 72 -4.05 -0.76 4.64
C MET A 72 -4.85 -1.49 5.71
N GLY A 73 -4.23 -2.48 6.35
CA GLY A 73 -4.77 -3.12 7.54
C GLY A 73 -4.77 -2.22 8.77
N GLY A 74 -5.37 -2.71 9.84
CA GLY A 74 -5.29 -2.07 11.15
C GLY A 74 -3.88 -2.12 11.71
N TRP A 75 -3.48 -1.08 12.45
CA TRP A 75 -2.26 -1.10 13.24
C TRP A 75 -2.40 -2.11 14.38
N VAL A 76 -1.38 -2.96 14.52
CA VAL A 76 -1.28 -3.97 15.57
C VAL A 76 -0.02 -3.71 16.37
N THR A 77 -0.19 -3.50 17.67
CA THR A 77 0.92 -3.36 18.62
C THR A 77 1.39 -4.75 19.07
N VAL A 78 2.70 -4.98 18.99
CA VAL A 78 3.34 -6.26 19.34
C VAL A 78 4.42 -6.00 20.37
N LEU A 79 4.22 -6.53 21.58
CA LEU A 79 5.20 -6.49 22.67
C LEU A 79 6.43 -7.36 22.36
N PRO A 80 7.58 -7.12 23.02
CA PRO A 80 8.75 -8.00 22.93
C PRO A 80 8.40 -9.48 23.09
N GLY A 81 8.91 -10.32 22.18
CA GLY A 81 8.67 -11.77 22.17
C GLY A 81 7.25 -12.20 21.78
N ARG A 82 6.38 -11.28 21.36
CA ARG A 82 5.01 -11.60 20.93
C ARG A 82 4.87 -11.63 19.41
N HIS A 83 3.74 -12.17 18.97
CA HIS A 83 3.30 -12.16 17.59
C HIS A 83 1.97 -11.39 17.48
N GLY A 84 1.67 -10.91 16.27
CA GLY A 84 0.40 -10.33 15.92
C GLY A 84 0.11 -10.51 14.44
N GLU A 85 -1.13 -10.24 14.04
CA GLU A 85 -1.57 -10.37 12.66
C GLU A 85 -2.36 -9.13 12.25
N SER A 86 -2.02 -8.56 11.09
CA SER A 86 -2.74 -7.47 10.45
C SER A 86 -3.20 -7.94 9.07
N GLN A 87 -4.40 -7.52 8.68
CA GLN A 87 -5.04 -8.00 7.45
C GLN A 87 -5.79 -6.87 6.74
N GLY A 88 -5.85 -6.97 5.41
CA GLY A 88 -6.53 -6.02 4.53
C GLY A 88 -7.30 -6.75 3.43
N TYR A 89 -8.52 -6.28 3.15
CA TYR A 89 -9.41 -6.88 2.17
C TYR A 89 -9.56 -6.02 0.91
N CYS A 90 -9.23 -6.59 -0.24
CA CYS A 90 -9.39 -5.96 -1.54
C CYS A 90 -10.86 -5.97 -1.97
N GLY A 91 -11.52 -4.83 -1.82
CA GLY A 91 -12.89 -4.62 -2.31
C GLY A 91 -12.97 -4.30 -3.81
N GLY A 92 -14.20 -4.22 -4.31
CA GLY A 92 -14.51 -3.74 -5.66
C GLY A 92 -14.82 -4.84 -6.68
N ARG A 93 -15.74 -4.53 -7.61
CA ARG A 93 -16.23 -5.49 -8.62
C ARG A 93 -15.14 -5.96 -9.60
N SER A 94 -14.13 -5.11 -9.82
CA SER A 94 -13.09 -5.31 -10.84
C SER A 94 -11.73 -5.74 -10.27
N THR A 95 -11.63 -6.02 -8.95
CA THR A 95 -10.36 -6.48 -8.36
C THR A 95 -9.95 -7.83 -8.93
N THR A 96 -8.65 -7.99 -9.18
CA THR A 96 -8.02 -9.27 -9.55
C THR A 96 -7.59 -10.07 -8.32
N GLY A 97 -7.91 -9.61 -7.11
CA GLY A 97 -7.40 -10.14 -5.86
C GLY A 97 -6.13 -9.42 -5.40
N VAL A 98 -5.52 -9.97 -4.36
CA VAL A 98 -4.26 -9.51 -3.79
C VAL A 98 -3.12 -9.90 -4.71
N SER A 99 -2.35 -8.90 -5.13
CA SER A 99 -1.14 -9.12 -5.94
C SER A 99 0.12 -9.18 -5.09
N ALA A 100 0.14 -8.48 -3.95
CA ALA A 100 1.26 -8.47 -3.02
C ALA A 100 0.80 -8.02 -1.63
N VAL A 101 1.54 -8.44 -0.60
CA VAL A 101 1.34 -7.97 0.77
C VAL A 101 2.69 -7.52 1.34
N GLY A 102 2.75 -6.27 1.78
CA GLY A 102 3.87 -5.68 2.50
C GLY A 102 3.51 -5.36 3.95
N VAL A 103 4.49 -4.84 4.67
CA VAL A 103 4.39 -4.44 6.07
C VAL A 103 4.93 -3.03 6.26
N ASP A 104 4.08 -2.16 6.82
CA ASP A 104 4.50 -0.86 7.35
C ASP A 104 4.67 -1.04 8.87
N GLU A 105 5.87 -0.78 9.38
CA GLU A 105 6.22 -0.93 10.80
C GLU A 105 6.82 0.35 11.38
N ARG A 106 6.59 0.58 12.68
CA ARG A 106 7.13 1.72 13.41
C ARG A 106 7.21 1.44 14.92
N PRO A 107 8.03 2.18 15.67
CA PRO A 107 8.00 2.15 17.13
C PRO A 107 6.59 2.48 17.65
N ALA A 108 6.17 1.78 18.71
CA ALA A 108 4.84 1.97 19.31
C ALA A 108 4.77 3.17 20.25
#